data_AF-A0A2E0BJM9-F1
#
_entry.id   AF-A0A2E0BJM9-F1
#
_cell.length_a   1.000
_cell.length_b   1.000
_cell.length_c   1.000
_cell.angle_alpha   90.00
_cell.angle_beta   90.00
_cell.angle_gamma   90.00
#
_symmetry.space_group_name_H-M   'P 1'
#
loop_
_entity.id
_entity.type
_entity.pdbx_description
1 polymer ?
#
loop_
_entity_poly.entity_id
_entity_poly.type
_entity_poly.pdbx_seq_one_letter_code
_entity_poly.pdbx_strand_id
1 'polypeptide(L)'
;MIKNFFKKNSKSTEELVEHNDERVALTALLIKIAKSDYEYSSLEKSSIKIILKKRFSISELEVTDLITKAELLEDESSDSVRFTKVIKEFVPLEKRNEIIEIFWELVLADGIREDDENSLLRILGSLLGVNDRDVAFARQNVQIKL
;
A
#
# COMPACT_ATOMS: atom_id res chain seq x y z
N MET A 1 5.17 6.30 26.34
CA MET A 1 5.97 7.39 25.73
C MET A 1 6.24 7.01 24.29
N ILE A 2 5.37 7.44 23.36
CA ILE A 2 5.42 7.06 21.94
C ILE A 2 6.43 7.97 21.26
N LYS A 3 7.54 7.42 20.77
CA LYS A 3 8.56 8.18 20.04
C LYS A 3 8.23 8.14 18.54
N ASN A 4 8.06 9.35 17.99
CA ASN A 4 7.96 9.68 16.57
C ASN A 4 8.91 8.84 15.69
N PHE A 5 8.36 8.19 14.66
CA PHE A 5 9.14 7.42 13.68
C PHE A 5 9.15 8.01 12.26
N PHE A 6 8.57 9.19 12.05
CA PHE A 6 8.67 9.90 10.76
C PHE A 6 9.78 10.94 10.82
N LYS A 7 10.97 10.56 10.34
CA LYS A 7 12.09 11.48 10.14
C LYS A 7 11.78 12.34 8.91
N LYS A 8 11.47 13.61 9.16
CA LYS A 8 11.31 14.67 8.16
C LYS A 8 12.62 14.83 7.37
N ASN A 9 12.70 14.22 6.18
CA ASN A 9 13.68 14.60 5.18
C ASN A 9 13.00 15.58 4.21
N SER A 10 13.21 16.87 4.45
CA SER A 10 12.98 17.89 3.44
C SER A 10 14.04 17.73 2.35
N LYS A 11 13.69 17.07 1.25
CA LYS A 11 14.43 17.18 -0.01
C LYS A 11 13.53 17.85 -1.04
N SER A 12 14.14 18.80 -1.75
CA SER A 12 13.57 19.73 -2.73
C SER A 12 12.71 19.05 -3.78
N THR A 13 11.67 19.76 -4.20
CA THR A 13 10.59 19.42 -5.15
C THR A 13 11.03 19.01 -6.57
N GLU A 14 12.31 18.68 -6.78
CA GLU A 14 12.91 18.40 -8.10
C GLU A 14 13.75 17.11 -8.17
N GLU A 15 13.86 16.31 -7.09
CA GLU A 15 14.42 14.95 -7.20
C GLU A 15 13.33 13.96 -7.66
N LEU A 16 13.13 13.99 -8.98
CA LEU A 16 12.67 12.95 -9.90
C LEU A 16 12.47 11.57 -9.28
N VAL A 17 11.23 11.06 -9.42
CA VAL A 17 10.79 9.66 -9.31
C VAL A 17 11.94 8.68 -9.07
N GLU A 18 12.37 8.53 -7.82
CA GLU A 18 13.24 7.41 -7.49
C GLU A 18 12.37 6.17 -7.63
N HIS A 19 12.69 5.32 -8.60
CA HIS A 19 12.09 3.99 -8.77
C HIS A 19 12.18 3.09 -7.52
N ASN A 20 12.84 3.56 -6.46
CA ASN A 20 13.02 2.92 -5.16
C ASN A 20 12.30 3.68 -4.03
N ASP A 21 11.37 4.59 -4.31
CA ASP A 21 10.56 5.21 -3.27
C ASP A 21 9.53 4.19 -2.73
N GLU A 22 9.63 3.85 -1.44
CA GLU A 22 8.73 2.91 -0.79
C GLU A 22 7.27 3.36 -0.81
N ARG A 23 7.03 4.67 -0.88
CA ARG A 23 5.69 5.25 -0.99
C ARG A 23 5.11 4.95 -2.36
N VAL A 24 5.91 5.09 -3.43
CA VAL A 24 5.46 4.77 -4.80
C VAL A 24 5.19 3.27 -4.92
N ALA A 25 6.09 2.43 -4.39
CA ALA A 25 5.92 0.97 -4.41
C ALA A 25 4.68 0.52 -3.63
N LEU A 26 4.43 1.11 -2.44
CA LEU A 26 3.22 0.82 -1.66
C LEU A 26 1.96 1.24 -2.42
N THR A 27 1.95 2.46 -2.99
CA THR A 27 0.80 2.96 -3.75
C THR A 27 0.53 2.12 -4.99
N ALA A 28 1.57 1.65 -5.69
CA ALA A 28 1.41 0.79 -6.86
C ALA A 28 0.79 -0.57 -6.50
N LEU A 29 1.16 -1.13 -5.34
CA LEU A 29 0.49 -2.35 -4.84
C LEU A 29 -0.96 -2.09 -4.44
N LEU A 30 -1.28 -0.95 -3.85
CA LEU A 30 -2.66 -0.57 -3.53
C LEU A 30 -3.52 -0.43 -4.79
N ILE A 31 -2.99 0.23 -5.84
CA ILE A 31 -3.66 0.34 -7.14
C ILE A 31 -3.85 -1.04 -7.76
N LYS A 32 -2.84 -1.91 -7.68
CA LYS A 32 -2.95 -3.29 -8.19
C LYS A 32 -4.05 -4.09 -7.48
N ILE A 33 -4.21 -3.91 -6.17
CA ILE A 33 -5.28 -4.52 -5.38
C ILE A 33 -6.63 -3.98 -5.84
N ALA A 34 -6.75 -2.66 -5.96
CA ALA A 34 -7.97 -2.00 -6.46
C ALA A 34 -8.31 -2.35 -7.93
N LYS A 35 -7.34 -2.82 -8.73
CA LYS A 35 -7.57 -3.29 -10.11
C LYS A 35 -7.88 -4.78 -10.18
N SER A 36 -7.93 -5.50 -9.06
CA SER A 36 -7.93 -6.97 -9.06
C SER A 36 -9.23 -7.61 -9.57
N ASP A 37 -10.35 -6.90 -9.43
CA ASP A 37 -11.68 -7.27 -9.94
C ASP A 37 -12.00 -6.62 -11.31
N TYR A 38 -11.01 -5.98 -11.94
CA TYR A 38 -11.10 -5.23 -13.19
C TYR A 38 -11.88 -3.90 -13.12
N GLU A 39 -12.27 -3.42 -11.94
CA GLU A 39 -12.97 -2.14 -11.78
C GLU A 39 -12.25 -1.16 -10.86
N TYR A 40 -11.23 -0.45 -11.37
CA TYR A 40 -10.61 0.64 -10.61
C TYR A 40 -11.53 1.87 -10.51
N SER A 41 -12.29 1.95 -9.42
CA SER A 41 -13.35 2.94 -9.26
C SER A 41 -12.87 4.25 -8.60
N SER A 42 -13.69 5.29 -8.72
CA SER A 42 -13.43 6.56 -8.01
C SER A 42 -13.51 6.41 -6.48
N LEU A 43 -14.25 5.41 -5.98
CA LEU A 43 -14.33 5.09 -4.56
C LEU A 43 -13.01 4.52 -4.06
N GLU A 44 -12.44 3.54 -4.76
CA GLU A 44 -11.15 2.96 -4.40
C GLU A 44 -10.02 3.98 -4.47
N LYS A 45 -9.98 4.80 -5.53
CA LYS A 45 -9.03 5.90 -5.62
C LYS A 45 -9.16 6.85 -4.43
N SER A 46 -10.38 7.10 -3.95
CA SER A 46 -10.62 7.92 -2.76
C SER A 46 -10.15 7.23 -1.47
N SER A 47 -10.38 5.92 -1.33
CA SER A 47 -9.87 5.11 -0.22
C SER A 47 -8.34 5.11 -0.17
N ILE A 48 -7.68 4.91 -1.31
CA ILE A 48 -6.22 4.99 -1.45
C ILE A 48 -5.73 6.38 -1.00
N LYS A 49 -6.37 7.47 -1.45
CA LYS A 49 -6.00 8.83 -1.00
C LYS A 49 -6.05 8.98 0.52
N ILE A 50 -7.13 8.49 1.15
CA ILE A 50 -7.30 8.57 2.61
C ILE A 50 -6.20 7.79 3.33
N ILE A 51 -5.91 6.57 2.87
CA ILE A 51 -4.84 5.70 3.40
C ILE A 51 -3.48 6.41 3.32
N LEU A 52 -3.15 6.98 2.15
CA LEU A 52 -1.86 7.65 1.92
C LEU A 52 -1.69 8.90 2.78
N LYS A 53 -2.74 9.74 2.88
CA LYS A 53 -2.73 10.93 3.75
C LYS A 53 -2.48 10.56 5.20
N LYS A 54 -3.20 9.56 5.70
CA LYS A 54 -3.08 9.06 7.08
C LYS A 54 -1.69 8.48 7.34
N ARG A 55 -1.19 7.64 6.43
CA ARG A 55 0.08 6.93 6.63
C ARG A 55 1.29 7.85 6.56
N PHE A 56 1.33 8.76 5.58
CA PHE A 56 2.51 9.56 5.31
C PHE A 56 2.42 11.00 5.83
N SER A 57 1.26 11.43 6.33
CA SER A 57 1.03 12.80 6.82
C SER A 57 1.38 13.87 5.75
N ILE A 58 0.94 13.63 4.52
CA ILE A 58 1.23 14.46 3.33
C ILE A 58 -0.01 15.23 2.84
N SER A 59 0.21 16.27 2.03
CA SER A 59 -0.85 17.09 1.44
C SER A 59 -1.62 16.39 0.31
N GLU A 60 -2.78 16.92 -0.06
CA GLU A 60 -3.58 16.39 -1.18
C GLU A 60 -2.83 16.43 -2.53
N LEU A 61 -2.00 17.45 -2.73
CA LEU A 61 -1.19 17.58 -3.93
C LEU A 61 -0.12 16.47 -4.00
N GLU A 62 0.58 16.23 -2.89
CA GLU A 62 1.57 15.16 -2.80
C GLU A 62 0.95 13.77 -2.98
N VAL A 63 -0.26 13.55 -2.45
CA VAL A 63 -1.00 12.29 -2.64
C VAL A 63 -1.36 12.09 -4.10
N THR A 64 -1.84 13.15 -4.76
CA THR A 64 -2.23 13.09 -6.17
C THR A 64 -1.01 12.78 -7.05
N ASP A 65 0.12 13.46 -6.80
CA ASP A 65 1.39 13.18 -7.49
C ASP A 65 1.87 11.74 -7.25
N LEU A 66 1.78 11.26 -6.01
CA LEU A 66 2.16 9.90 -5.65
C LEU A 66 1.30 8.85 -6.36
N ILE A 67 -0.02 9.08 -6.44
CA ILE A 67 -0.94 8.19 -7.16
C ILE A 67 -0.62 8.20 -8.65
N THR A 68 -0.42 9.37 -9.28
CA THR A 68 -0.11 9.45 -10.71
C THR A 68 1.19 8.70 -11.06
N LYS A 69 2.23 8.83 -10.23
CA LYS A 69 3.49 8.10 -10.42
C LYS A 69 3.30 6.59 -10.29
N ALA A 70 2.49 6.16 -9.32
CA ALA A 70 2.23 4.76 -9.08
C ALA A 70 1.32 4.12 -10.14
N GLU A 71 0.32 4.86 -10.65
CA GLU A 71 -0.54 4.44 -11.77
C GLU A 71 0.32 4.16 -13.01
N LEU A 72 1.21 5.11 -13.38
CA LEU A 72 2.13 4.93 -14.49
C LEU A 72 3.03 3.70 -14.31
N LEU A 73 3.59 3.52 -13.12
CA LEU A 73 4.51 2.42 -12.83
C LEU A 73 3.81 1.04 -12.82
N GLU A 74 2.56 1.00 -12.35
CA GLU A 74 1.73 -0.21 -12.37
C GLU A 74 1.37 -0.58 -13.81
N ASP A 75 0.99 0.38 -14.63
CA ASP A 75 0.67 0.16 -16.06
C ASP A 75 1.90 -0.27 -16.88
N GLU A 76 3.10 0.25 -16.57
CA GLU A 76 4.33 -0.07 -17.29
C GLU A 76 4.90 -1.46 -16.96
N SER A 77 4.74 -1.95 -15.72
CA SER A 77 5.47 -3.14 -15.27
C SER A 77 4.70 -4.14 -14.43
N SER A 78 3.54 -3.80 -13.85
CA SER A 78 2.74 -4.64 -12.93
C SER A 78 3.54 -5.64 -12.07
N ASP A 79 4.75 -5.26 -11.63
CA ASP A 79 5.75 -6.18 -11.08
C ASP A 79 5.70 -6.13 -9.55
N SER A 80 4.83 -6.97 -8.98
CA SER A 80 4.70 -7.11 -7.54
C SER A 80 6.00 -7.58 -6.87
N VAL A 81 6.87 -8.34 -7.56
CA VAL A 81 8.15 -8.78 -6.98
C VAL A 81 9.08 -7.58 -6.81
N ARG A 82 9.15 -6.69 -7.79
CA ARG A 82 9.92 -5.44 -7.70
C ARG A 82 9.38 -4.52 -6.61
N PHE A 83 8.07 -4.26 -6.56
CA PHE A 83 7.51 -3.36 -5.55
C PHE A 83 7.68 -3.91 -4.13
N THR A 84 7.44 -5.21 -3.94
CA THR A 84 7.67 -5.83 -2.63
C THR A 84 9.15 -5.86 -2.26
N LYS A 85 10.08 -5.98 -3.22
CA LYS A 85 11.51 -5.83 -2.95
C LYS A 85 11.84 -4.44 -2.41
N VAL A 86 11.37 -3.37 -3.05
CA VAL A 86 11.54 -1.99 -2.57
C VAL A 86 11.00 -1.86 -1.15
N ILE A 87 9.75 -2.31 -0.91
CA ILE A 87 9.17 -2.25 0.45
C ILE A 87 10.04 -3.01 1.47
N LYS A 88 10.57 -4.18 1.13
CA LYS A 88 11.43 -4.96 2.04
C LYS A 88 12.75 -4.26 2.39
N GLU A 89 13.26 -3.39 1.53
CA GLU A 89 14.49 -2.61 1.76
C GLU A 89 14.27 -1.50 2.79
N PHE A 90 13.08 -0.89 2.82
CA PHE A 90 12.75 0.22 3.73
C PHE A 90 11.93 -0.20 4.96
N VAL A 91 11.22 -1.32 4.89
CA VAL A 91 10.34 -1.82 5.95
C VAL A 91 10.90 -3.12 6.54
N PRO A 92 11.35 -3.10 7.81
CA PRO A 92 11.88 -4.30 8.46
C PRO A 92 10.76 -5.31 8.69
N LEU A 93 11.11 -6.60 8.80
CA LEU A 93 10.16 -7.71 8.80
C LEU A 93 9.05 -7.55 9.85
N GLU A 94 9.40 -7.08 11.04
CA GLU A 94 8.50 -6.91 12.19
C GLU A 94 7.42 -5.84 11.94
N LYS A 95 7.63 -5.00 10.93
CA LYS A 95 6.72 -3.93 10.52
C LYS A 95 5.92 -4.25 9.26
N ARG A 96 6.19 -5.38 8.60
CA ARG A 96 5.49 -5.73 7.35
C ARG A 96 4.04 -6.14 7.58
N ASN A 97 3.68 -6.60 8.78
CA ASN A 97 2.28 -6.81 9.14
C ASN A 97 1.46 -5.51 9.05
N GLU A 98 2.05 -4.35 9.33
CA GLU A 98 1.36 -3.06 9.16
C GLU A 98 1.07 -2.75 7.69
N ILE A 99 1.91 -3.23 6.75
CA ILE A 99 1.65 -3.13 5.30
C ILE A 99 0.46 -4.02 4.90
N ILE A 100 0.40 -5.23 5.46
CA ILE A 100 -0.73 -6.14 5.20
C ILE A 100 -2.03 -5.58 5.78
N GLU A 101 -1.99 -4.97 6.97
CA GLU A 101 -3.15 -4.27 7.52
C GLU A 101 -3.64 -3.16 6.58
N ILE A 102 -2.74 -2.42 5.94
CA ILE A 102 -3.12 -1.39 4.96
C ILE A 102 -3.79 -1.98 3.72
N PHE A 103 -3.31 -3.12 3.22
CA PHE A 103 -3.99 -3.81 2.12
C PHE A 103 -5.41 -4.22 2.51
N TRP A 104 -5.59 -4.71 3.74
CA TRP A 104 -6.92 -5.02 4.26
C TRP A 104 -7.78 -3.79 4.52
N GLU A 105 -7.21 -2.65 4.94
CA GLU A 105 -7.95 -1.39 5.06
C GLU A 105 -8.55 -0.95 3.72
N LEU A 106 -7.85 -1.19 2.60
CA LEU A 106 -8.37 -0.91 1.26
C LEU A 106 -9.49 -1.87 0.87
N VAL A 107 -9.22 -3.18 0.94
CA VAL A 107 -10.16 -4.25 0.54
C VAL A 107 -11.46 -4.19 1.36
N LEU A 108 -11.38 -3.84 2.64
CA LEU A 108 -12.57 -3.80 3.51
C LEU A 108 -13.29 -2.44 3.47
N ALA A 109 -12.84 -1.48 2.66
CA ALA A 109 -13.35 -0.11 2.67
C ALA A 109 -14.81 0.00 2.20
N ASP A 110 -15.23 -0.86 1.27
CA ASP A 110 -16.60 -0.89 0.74
C ASP A 110 -17.50 -1.94 1.45
N GLY A 111 -16.90 -2.75 2.33
CA GLY A 111 -17.57 -3.80 3.10
C GLY A 111 -17.88 -5.08 2.32
N ILE A 112 -17.48 -5.15 1.05
CA ILE A 112 -17.61 -6.35 0.21
C ILE A 112 -16.25 -7.05 0.19
N ARG A 113 -16.26 -8.38 0.10
CA ARG A 113 -15.05 -9.19 0.06
C ARG A 113 -15.15 -10.15 -1.08
N GLU A 114 -14.14 -10.14 -1.94
CA GLU A 114 -14.03 -11.11 -3.01
C GLU A 114 -12.94 -12.14 -2.73
N ASP A 115 -13.08 -13.35 -3.28
CA ASP A 115 -12.11 -14.43 -3.07
C ASP A 115 -10.78 -14.17 -3.81
N ASP A 116 -10.83 -13.37 -4.88
CA ASP A 116 -9.67 -12.98 -5.67
C ASP A 116 -8.76 -12.02 -4.90
N GLU A 117 -9.32 -11.02 -4.20
CA GLU A 117 -8.57 -10.10 -3.34
C GLU A 117 -7.87 -10.85 -2.21
N ASN A 118 -8.56 -11.79 -1.57
CA ASN A 118 -7.98 -12.61 -0.50
C ASN A 118 -6.81 -13.46 -1.02
N SER A 119 -6.92 -14.01 -2.23
CA SER A 119 -5.85 -14.76 -2.87
C SER A 119 -4.66 -13.86 -3.21
N LEU A 120 -4.91 -12.66 -3.73
CA LEU A 120 -3.88 -11.66 -4.02
C LEU A 120 -3.14 -11.22 -2.75
N LEU A 121 -3.85 -10.94 -1.66
CA LEU A 121 -3.23 -10.50 -0.41
C LEU A 121 -2.33 -11.58 0.22
N ARG A 122 -2.66 -12.87 0.05
CA ARG A 122 -1.77 -13.97 0.45
C ARG A 122 -0.49 -14.02 -0.38
N ILE A 123 -0.60 -13.81 -1.70
CA ILE A 123 0.57 -13.74 -2.59
C ILE A 123 1.47 -12.56 -2.20
N LEU A 124 0.89 -11.36 -2.03
CA LEU A 124 1.63 -10.16 -1.61
C LEU A 124 2.24 -10.33 -0.22
N GLY A 125 1.51 -10.96 0.72
CA GLY A 125 2.02 -11.35 2.03
C GLY A 125 3.27 -12.20 1.95
N SER A 126 3.21 -13.29 1.17
CA SER A 126 4.36 -14.17 0.93
C SER A 126 5.55 -13.42 0.33
N LEU A 127 5.33 -12.55 -0.65
CA LEU A 127 6.39 -11.73 -1.26
C LEU A 127 7.03 -10.74 -0.27
N LEU A 128 6.26 -10.25 0.71
CA LEU A 128 6.75 -9.42 1.82
C LEU A 128 7.39 -10.24 2.95
N GLY A 129 7.30 -11.57 2.90
CA GLY A 129 7.81 -12.46 3.95
C GLY A 129 6.87 -12.58 5.16
N VAL A 130 5.59 -12.26 4.98
CA VAL A 130 4.53 -12.46 5.97
C VAL A 130 3.83 -13.79 5.68
N ASN A 131 3.71 -14.65 6.70
CA ASN A 131 3.06 -15.95 6.53
C ASN A 131 1.52 -15.80 6.45
N ASP A 132 0.85 -16.81 5.87
CA ASP A 132 -0.61 -16.81 5.68
C ASP A 132 -1.41 -16.58 6.97
N ARG A 133 -0.92 -17.11 8.10
CA ARG A 133 -1.58 -16.96 9.40
C ARG A 133 -1.58 -15.49 9.83
N ASP A 134 -0.46 -14.80 9.68
CA ASP A 134 -0.32 -13.39 10.02
C ASP A 134 -1.08 -12.50 9.02
N VAL A 135 -1.16 -12.88 7.75
CA VAL A 135 -2.05 -12.20 6.78
C VAL A 135 -3.51 -12.27 7.23
N ALA A 136 -3.97 -13.43 7.71
CA ALA A 136 -5.33 -13.60 8.21
C ALA A 136 -5.58 -12.84 9.54
N PHE A 137 -4.58 -12.76 10.43
CA PHE A 137 -4.68 -11.99 11.66
C PHE A 137 -4.72 -10.48 11.40
N ALA A 138 -3.91 -9.98 10.46
CA ALA A 138 -3.95 -8.58 10.06
C ALA A 138 -5.36 -8.16 9.64
N ARG A 139 -6.07 -9.03 8.90
CA ARG A 139 -7.49 -8.81 8.55
C ARG A 139 -8.36 -8.66 9.79
N GLN A 140 -8.28 -9.60 10.73
CA GLN A 140 -9.08 -9.56 11.96
C GLN A 140 -8.83 -8.28 12.75
N ASN A 141 -7.57 -7.83 12.82
CA ASN A 141 -7.20 -6.57 13.48
C ASN A 141 -7.85 -5.36 12.80
N VAL A 142 -7.91 -5.33 11.46
CA VAL A 142 -8.56 -4.24 10.72
C VAL A 142 -10.07 -4.26 10.93
N GLN A 143 -10.70 -5.44 10.85
CA GLN A 143 -12.16 -5.59 11.06
C GLN A 143 -12.64 -5.11 12.43
N ILE A 144 -11.79 -5.21 13.46
CA ILE A 144 -12.12 -4.72 14.82
C ILE A 144 -12.07 -3.18 14.89
N LYS A 145 -11.34 -2.52 13.98
CA LYS A 145 -11.14 -1.06 13.96
C LYS A 145 -12.20 -0.32 13.12
N LEU A 146 -12.93 -1.03 12.26
CA LEU A 146 -14.03 -0.51 11.43
C LEU A 146 -15.35 -0.54 12.20
#